data_AF-A0A3L7P6L2-F1
#
_entry.id   AF-A0A3L7P6L2-F1
#
_cell.length_a   1.000
_cell.length_b   1.000
_cell.length_c   1.000
_cell.angle_alpha   90.00
_cell.angle_beta   90.00
_cell.angle_gamma   90.00
#
_symmetry.space_group_name_H-M   'P 1'
#
loop_
_entity.id
_entity.type
_entity.pdbx_description
1 polymer ?
#
loop_
_entity_poly.entity_id
_entity_poly.type
_entity_poly.pdbx_seq_one_letter_code
_entity_poly.pdbx_strand_id
1 'polypeptide(L)' 'MIQPVTCPICDKQLPPAASDSPCFPFCSVRCKQIDLSRWLDGKYAVVEDLTPDRLMLELTDPDDLPPE' A
#
# COMPACT_ATOMS: atom_id res chain seq x y z
N MET A 1 16.61 -5.99 20.21
CA MET A 1 17.47 -5.30 19.23
C MET A 1 16.56 -4.52 18.31
N ILE A 2 16.74 -3.20 18.16
CA ILE A 2 15.90 -2.38 17.26
C ILE A 2 16.46 -2.54 15.85
N GLN A 3 15.67 -3.08 14.92
CA GLN A 3 16.08 -3.18 13.51
C GLN A 3 16.14 -1.78 12.89
N PRO A 4 17.19 -1.46 12.11
CA PRO A 4 17.29 -0.18 11.43
C PRO A 4 16.22 -0.07 10.34
N VAL A 5 15.48 1.04 10.34
CA VAL A 5 14.47 1.32 9.31
C VAL A 5 15.16 1.72 8.01
N THR A 6 14.72 1.14 6.89
CA THR A 6 15.24 1.46 5.55
C THR A 6 14.21 2.20 4.73
N CYS A 7 14.67 3.04 3.80
CA CYS A 7 13.81 3.69 2.82
C CYS A 7 13.21 2.65 1.86
N PRO A 8 11.88 2.54 1.71
CA PRO A 8 11.24 1.51 0.89
C PRO A 8 11.46 1.68 -0.63
N ILE A 9 12.07 2.79 -1.05
CA ILE A 9 12.31 3.11 -2.47
C ILE A 9 13.73 2.81 -2.92
N CYS A 10 14.71 2.93 -2.03
CA CYS A 10 16.13 2.85 -2.38
C CYS A 10 16.99 2.11 -1.34
N ASP A 11 16.37 1.51 -0.32
CA ASP A 11 16.98 0.71 0.74
C ASP A 11 18.03 1.41 1.60
N LYS A 12 18.15 2.74 1.47
CA LYS A 12 19.05 3.54 2.31
C LYS A 12 18.62 3.43 3.78
N GLN A 13 19.56 3.12 4.66
CA GLN A 13 19.35 3.14 6.10
C GLN A 13 19.00 4.55 6.58
N LEU A 14 17.93 4.65 7.36
CA LEU A 14 17.51 5.89 7.98
C LEU A 14 18.17 6.03 9.36
N PRO A 15 18.58 7.24 9.74
CA PRO A 15 19.09 7.49 11.09
C PRO A 15 17.99 7.23 12.14
N PRO A 16 18.34 6.91 13.40
CA PRO A 16 17.36 6.62 14.45
C PRO A 16 16.32 7.73 14.68
N ALA A 17 16.70 9.00 14.48
CA ALA A 17 15.81 10.17 14.60
C ALA A 17 15.03 10.49 13.31
N ALA A 18 15.06 9.62 12.30
CA ALA A 18 14.38 9.88 11.03
C ALA A 18 12.86 9.96 11.15
N SER A 19 12.26 9.41 12.22
CA SER A 19 10.83 9.50 12.50
C SER A 19 10.31 10.94 12.57
N ASP A 20 11.17 11.88 12.97
CA ASP A 20 10.80 13.29 13.12
C ASP A 20 10.90 14.07 11.78
N SER A 21 11.42 13.41 10.73
CA SER A 21 11.53 14.00 9.40
C SER A 21 10.17 14.08 8.71
N PRO A 22 9.85 15.20 8.03
CA PRO A 22 8.61 15.31 7.25
C PRO A 22 8.56 14.37 6.04
N CYS A 23 9.70 13.77 5.70
CA CYS A 23 9.82 12.80 4.62
C CYS A 23 9.75 11.34 5.11
N PHE A 24 9.71 11.07 6.41
CA PHE A 24 9.57 9.70 6.92
C PHE A 24 8.31 9.04 6.32
N PRO A 25 8.37 7.76 5.87
CA PRO A 25 9.45 6.76 6.00
C PRO A 25 10.50 6.77 4.86
N PHE A 26 10.64 7.85 4.11
CA PHE A 26 11.55 7.97 2.98
C PHE A 26 12.83 8.74 3.34
N CYS A 27 13.94 8.45 2.65
CA CYS A 27 15.20 9.17 2.89
C CYS A 27 15.24 10.60 2.32
N SER A 28 14.29 10.96 1.45
CA SER A 28 14.21 12.29 0.81
C SER A 28 12.86 12.53 0.15
N VAL A 29 12.57 13.81 -0.16
CA VAL A 29 11.40 14.23 -0.95
C VAL A 29 11.32 13.51 -2.29
N ARG A 30 12.46 13.30 -2.96
CA ARG A 30 12.53 12.56 -4.24
C ARG A 30 11.98 11.14 -4.09
N CYS A 31 12.37 10.41 -3.05
CA CYS A 31 11.88 9.04 -2.85
C CYS A 31 10.38 9.03 -2.54
N LYS A 32 9.88 9.99 -1.76
CA LYS A 32 8.45 10.17 -1.51
C LYS A 32 7.65 10.39 -2.81
N GLN A 33 8.16 11.22 -3.72
CA GLN A 33 7.52 11.48 -5.02
C GLN A 33 7.53 10.26 -5.94
N ILE A 34 8.63 9.50 -5.95
CA ILE A 34 8.71 8.25 -6.73
C ILE A 34 7.68 7.24 -6.23
N ASP A 35 7.53 7.09 -4.91
CA ASP A 35 6.52 6.21 -4.33
C ASP A 35 5.11 6.62 -4.77
N LEU A 36 4.80 7.92 -4.68
CA LEU A 36 3.52 8.46 -5.16
C LEU A 36 3.30 8.17 -6.65
N SER A 37 4.32 8.34 -7.49
CA SER A 37 4.22 7.99 -8.92
C SER A 37 3.91 6.51 -9.12
N ARG A 38 4.51 5.60 -8.34
CA ARG A 38 4.23 4.16 -8.44
C ARG A 38 2.78 3.82 -8.07
N TRP A 39 2.20 4.52 -7.10
CA TRP A 39 0.77 4.43 -6.79
C TRP A 39 -0.09 4.90 -7.96
N LEU A 40 0.20 6.08 -8.51
CA LEU A 40 -0.57 6.65 -9.63
C LEU A 40 -0.45 5.81 -10.91
N ASP A 41 0.71 5.21 -11.14
CA ASP A 41 0.95 4.28 -12.25
C ASP A 41 0.28 2.90 -12.05
N GLY A 42 -0.35 2.66 -10.89
CA GLY A 42 -0.97 1.37 -10.57
C GLY A 42 0.04 0.24 -10.33
N LYS A 43 1.31 0.55 -10.05
CA LYS A 43 2.34 -0.47 -9.77
C LYS A 43 2.17 -1.13 -8.41
N TYR A 44 1.48 -0.45 -7.50
CA TYR A 44 1.03 -1.03 -6.24
C TYR A 44 -0.46 -1.34 -6.37
N ALA A 45 -0.79 -2.63 -6.31
CA ALA A 45 -2.15 -3.11 -6.35
C ALA A 45 -2.30 -4.23 -5.33
N VAL A 46 -3.42 -4.23 -4.61
CA VAL A 46 -3.89 -5.40 -3.88
C VAL A 46 -4.78 -6.14 -4.85
N VAL A 47 -4.30 -7.29 -5.32
CA VAL A 47 -5.00 -8.08 -6.32
C VAL A 47 -5.61 -9.28 -5.62
N GLU A 48 -6.84 -9.60 -5.98
CA GLU A 48 -7.53 -10.78 -5.53
C GLU A 48 -8.01 -11.59 -6.74
N ASP A 49 -8.05 -12.91 -6.59
CA ASP A 49 -8.47 -13.79 -7.67
C ASP A 49 -9.97 -13.64 -7.95
N LEU A 50 -10.32 -13.51 -9.22
CA LEU A 50 -11.71 -13.45 -9.69
C LEU A 50 -12.31 -14.85 -9.76
N THR A 51 -12.57 -15.47 -8.61
CA THR A 51 -13.26 -16.76 -8.54
C THR A 51 -14.76 -16.61 -8.80
N PRO A 52 -15.44 -17.64 -9.31
CA PRO A 52 -16.89 -17.60 -9.52
C PRO A 52 -17.66 -17.21 -8.26
N ASP A 53 -17.27 -17.73 -7.10
CA ASP A 53 -17.93 -17.42 -5.82
C ASP A 53 -17.78 -15.94 -5.45
N ARG A 54 -16.60 -15.35 -5.69
CA ARG A 54 -16.35 -13.93 -5.40
C ARG A 54 -17.10 -13.01 -6.36
N LEU A 55 -17.15 -13.37 -7.63
CA LEU A 55 -17.96 -12.67 -8.62
C LEU A 55 -19.44 -12.74 -8.25
N MET A 56 -19.93 -13.91 -7.82
CA MET A 56 -21.32 -14.03 -7.34
C MET A 56 -21.57 -13.12 -6.13
N LEU A 57 -20.66 -13.05 -5.17
CA LEU A 57 -20.76 -12.14 -4.01
C LEU A 57 -20.81 -10.67 -4.42
N GLU A 58 -19.98 -10.22 -5.36
CA GLU A 58 -20.00 -8.83 -5.86
C GLU A 58 -21.24 -8.50 -6.71
N LEU A 59 -21.81 -9.50 -7.39
CA LEU A 59 -22.97 -9.33 -8.28
C LEU A 59 -24.32 -9.55 -7.59
N THR A 60 -24.34 -10.07 -6.35
CA THR A 60 -25.60 -10.24 -5.62
C THR A 60 -26.10 -8.87 -5.18
N ASP A 61 -27.24 -8.44 -5.70
CA ASP A 61 -27.91 -7.22 -5.27
C ASP A 61 -28.31 -7.40 -3.79
N PRO A 62 -27.96 -6.48 -2.86
CA PRO A 62 -28.31 -6.61 -1.45
C PRO A 62 -29.83 -6.76 -1.22
N ASP A 63 -30.66 -6.30 -2.15
CA ASP A 63 -32.12 -6.44 -2.09
C ASP A 63 -32.63 -7.83 -2.52
N ASP A 64 -31.81 -8.65 -3.19
CA ASP A 64 -32.14 -10.02 -3.60
C ASP A 64 -31.77 -11.08 -2.53
N LEU A 65 -31.14 -10.67 -1.42
CA LEU A 65 -30.81 -11.58 -0.32
C LEU A 65 -32.07 -11.85 0.53
N PRO A 66 -32.46 -13.13 0.75
CA PRO A 66 -33.61 -13.42 1.59
C PRO A 66 -33.39 -12.92 3.03
N PRO A 67 -34.42 -12.41 3.73
CA PRO A 67 -34.28 -12.00 5.11
C PRO A 67 -33.94 -13.22 5.99
N GLU A 68 -32.95 -13.05 6.88
CA GLU A 68 -32.63 -14.03 7.94
C GLU A 68 -33.82 -14.28 8.88
#